data_AF-A0A7D6CFQ1-F1
#
_entry.id   AF-A0A7D6CFQ1-F1
#
_cell.length_a   1.000
_cell.length_b   1.000
_cell.length_c   1.000
_cell.angle_alpha   90.00
_cell.angle_beta   90.00
_cell.angle_gamma   90.00
#
_symmetry.space_group_name_H-M   'P 1'
#
loop_
_entity.id
_entity.type
_entity.pdbx_description
1 polymer ?
#
loop_
_entity_poly.entity_id
_entity_poly.type
_entity_poly.pdbx_seq_one_letter_code
_entity_poly.pdbx_strand_id
1 'polypeptide(L)'
;MRLPRSSAGWTIAVFGVLALLMGALGLLWPEAQLRMLGFEVPESRSAGDYTGTFLTASAMASFNMGVYYLLATATEWRAFYRFTVVFRLVTFTVFTIVVLAEVAPGRFFTVALWEGLGAVATAVALRWDDARRVATAPADTRGEVAVTADGASRSAGADR
;
A
#
# COMPACT_ATOMS: atom_id res chain seq x y z
N MET A 1 -14.21 11.16 10.75
CA MET A 1 -13.13 10.16 10.70
C MET A 1 -11.98 10.65 11.58
N ARG A 2 -11.36 9.78 12.39
CA ARG A 2 -10.17 10.17 13.18
C ARG A 2 -8.97 10.28 12.23
N LEU A 3 -8.17 11.34 12.37
CA LEU A 3 -6.97 11.56 11.56
C LEU A 3 -5.91 10.46 11.83
N PRO A 4 -5.11 10.07 10.82
CA PRO A 4 -4.03 9.09 11.00
C PRO A 4 -3.04 9.58 12.06
N ARG A 5 -2.59 8.69 12.94
CA ARG A 5 -1.72 9.03 14.07
C ARG A 5 -0.25 8.75 13.77
N SER A 6 0.03 8.05 12.67
CA SER A 6 1.36 7.63 12.26
C SER A 6 1.71 8.13 10.85
N SER A 7 2.99 8.28 10.55
CA SER A 7 3.43 8.73 9.23
C SER A 7 3.10 7.67 8.16
N ALA A 8 3.21 6.39 8.51
CA ALA A 8 2.76 5.29 7.65
C ALA A 8 1.23 5.29 7.45
N GLY A 9 0.46 5.65 8.48
CA GLY A 9 -0.99 5.80 8.34
C GLY A 9 -1.36 6.90 7.33
N TRP A 10 -0.60 8.00 7.29
CA TRP A 10 -0.82 9.07 6.29
C TRP A 10 -0.54 8.61 4.87
N THR A 11 0.52 7.83 4.61
CA THR A 11 0.77 7.32 3.26
C THR A 11 -0.39 6.44 2.80
N ILE A 12 -0.84 5.51 3.66
CA ILE A 12 -1.97 4.62 3.35
C ILE A 12 -3.29 5.36 3.20
N ALA A 13 -3.56 6.40 4.00
CA ALA A 13 -4.75 7.25 3.82
C ALA A 13 -4.77 7.92 2.45
N VAL A 14 -3.66 8.53 2.01
CA VAL A 14 -3.57 9.17 0.70
C VAL A 14 -3.84 8.15 -0.41
N PHE A 15 -3.24 6.96 -0.33
CA PHE A 15 -3.52 5.87 -1.26
C PHE A 15 -4.99 5.45 -1.24
N GLY A 16 -5.58 5.30 -0.06
CA GLY A 16 -6.98 4.93 0.10
C GLY A 16 -7.93 5.95 -0.50
N VAL A 17 -7.72 7.25 -0.24
CA VAL A 17 -8.51 8.33 -0.83
C VAL A 17 -8.38 8.33 -2.35
N LEU A 18 -7.15 8.26 -2.88
CA LEU A 18 -6.94 8.27 -4.34
C LEU A 18 -7.59 7.04 -5.02
N ALA A 19 -7.46 5.85 -4.44
CA ALA A 19 -8.08 4.63 -4.96
C ALA A 19 -9.61 4.71 -4.92
N LEU A 20 -10.18 5.28 -3.86
CA LEU A 20 -11.61 5.49 -3.73
C LEU A 20 -12.13 6.49 -4.77
N LEU A 21 -11.45 7.63 -4.93
CA LEU A 21 -11.80 8.66 -5.91
C LEU A 21 -11.66 8.14 -7.35
N MET A 22 -10.59 7.40 -7.66
CA MET A 22 -10.42 6.81 -8.99
C MET A 22 -11.42 5.69 -9.26
N GLY A 23 -11.77 4.89 -8.25
CA GLY A 23 -12.85 3.92 -8.37
C GLY A 23 -14.20 4.59 -8.63
N ALA A 24 -14.52 5.66 -7.89
CA ALA A 24 -15.73 6.45 -8.10
C ALA A 24 -15.75 7.11 -9.49
N LEU A 25 -14.62 7.69 -9.94
CA LEU A 25 -14.47 8.25 -11.29
C LEU A 25 -14.77 7.20 -12.36
N GLY A 26 -14.26 5.97 -12.22
CA GLY A 26 -14.50 4.89 -13.16
C GLY A 26 -15.94 4.40 -13.22
N LEU A 27 -16.62 4.40 -12.08
CA LEU A 27 -18.03 4.01 -11.98
C LEU A 27 -18.96 5.10 -12.54
N LEU A 28 -18.64 6.38 -12.33
CA LEU A 28 -19.48 7.50 -12.75
C LEU A 28 -19.18 7.97 -14.19
N TRP A 29 -17.90 7.99 -14.58
CA TRP A 29 -17.41 8.48 -15.87
C TRP A 29 -16.33 7.55 -16.47
N PRO A 30 -16.70 6.33 -16.87
CA PRO A 30 -15.76 5.32 -17.38
C PRO A 30 -14.93 5.83 -18.58
N GLU A 31 -15.53 6.59 -19.49
CA GLU A 31 -14.85 7.14 -20.66
C GLU A 31 -13.75 8.14 -20.30
N ALA A 32 -13.98 8.97 -19.27
CA ALA A 32 -12.97 9.90 -18.79
C ALA A 32 -11.75 9.14 -18.25
N GLN A 33 -11.98 8.04 -17.52
CA GLN A 33 -10.90 7.20 -17.00
C GLN A 33 -10.12 6.50 -18.11
N LEU A 34 -10.79 5.98 -19.15
CA LEU A 34 -10.12 5.40 -20.32
C LEU A 34 -9.20 6.41 -21.01
N ARG A 35 -9.69 7.65 -21.24
CA ARG A 35 -8.89 8.71 -21.87
C ARG A 35 -7.70 9.13 -21.00
N MET A 36 -7.83 9.15 -19.67
CA MET A 36 -6.71 9.43 -18.76
C MET A 36 -5.61 8.36 -18.84
N LEU A 37 -6.00 7.10 -19.03
CA LEU A 37 -5.07 5.99 -19.30
C LEU A 37 -4.56 5.98 -20.75
N GLY A 38 -5.05 6.93 -21.56
CA GLY A 38 -4.73 7.15 -22.96
C GLY A 38 -5.36 6.14 -23.92
N PHE A 39 -6.33 5.35 -23.47
CA PHE A 39 -7.11 4.51 -24.36
C PHE A 39 -8.08 5.34 -25.20
N GLU A 40 -8.30 4.88 -26.44
CA GLU A 40 -9.32 5.45 -27.31
C GLU A 40 -10.70 4.97 -26.85
N VAL A 41 -11.68 5.87 -26.91
CA VAL A 41 -13.08 5.58 -26.59
C VAL A 41 -13.83 5.49 -27.92
N PRO A 42 -14.16 4.29 -28.42
CA PRO A 42 -14.85 4.14 -29.69
C PRO A 42 -16.31 4.65 -29.59
N GLU A 43 -16.80 5.28 -30.65
CA GLU A 43 -18.20 5.76 -30.73
C GLU A 43 -19.21 4.61 -30.75
N SER A 44 -18.83 3.48 -31.34
CA SER A 44 -19.62 2.25 -31.36
C SER A 44 -18.78 1.05 -30.92
N ARG A 45 -19.29 0.25 -29.98
CA ARG A 45 -18.65 -0.98 -29.52
C ARG A 45 -19.18 -2.18 -30.29
N SER A 46 -18.30 -3.05 -30.78
CA SER A 46 -18.70 -4.28 -31.45
C SER A 46 -19.28 -5.29 -30.45
N ALA A 47 -20.09 -6.23 -30.94
CA ALA A 47 -20.49 -7.39 -30.15
C ALA A 47 -19.24 -8.14 -29.67
N GLY A 48 -19.06 -8.27 -28.35
CA GLY A 48 -17.88 -8.88 -27.73
C GLY A 48 -16.86 -7.90 -27.14
N ASP A 49 -17.03 -6.59 -27.31
CA ASP A 49 -16.23 -5.61 -26.58
C ASP A 49 -16.72 -5.49 -25.12
N TYR A 50 -16.00 -6.16 -24.21
CA TYR A 50 -16.26 -6.15 -22.78
C TYR A 50 -15.42 -5.13 -22.01
N THR A 51 -14.74 -4.20 -22.69
CA THR A 51 -13.88 -3.19 -22.05
C THR A 51 -14.64 -2.40 -20.98
N GLY A 52 -15.88 -2.00 -21.27
CA GLY A 52 -16.73 -1.29 -20.30
C GLY A 52 -17.08 -2.13 -19.06
N THR A 53 -17.32 -3.42 -19.24
CA THR A 53 -17.60 -4.34 -18.13
C THR A 53 -16.36 -4.55 -17.27
N PHE A 54 -15.20 -4.81 -17.89
CA PHE A 54 -13.92 -4.96 -17.18
C PHE A 54 -13.52 -3.68 -16.46
N LEU A 55 -13.76 -2.51 -17.07
CA LEU A 55 -13.49 -1.22 -16.45
C LEU A 55 -14.39 -0.99 -15.24
N THR A 56 -15.69 -1.24 -15.35
CA THR A 56 -16.64 -1.12 -14.23
C THR A 56 -16.22 -2.05 -13.08
N ALA A 57 -15.88 -3.31 -13.38
CA ALA A 57 -15.41 -4.27 -12.38
C ALA A 57 -14.10 -3.80 -11.71
N SER A 58 -13.15 -3.30 -12.50
CA SER A 58 -11.88 -2.77 -12.01
C SER A 58 -12.06 -1.51 -11.16
N ALA A 59 -12.98 -0.62 -11.56
CA ALA A 59 -13.33 0.58 -10.83
C ALA A 59 -13.97 0.26 -9.48
N MET A 60 -14.89 -0.72 -9.44
CA MET A 60 -15.48 -1.20 -8.19
C MET A 60 -14.43 -1.82 -7.27
N ALA A 61 -13.49 -2.60 -7.81
CA ALA A 61 -12.39 -3.15 -7.04
C ALA A 61 -11.49 -2.05 -6.45
N SER A 62 -11.15 -1.02 -7.24
CA SER A 62 -10.40 0.15 -6.76
C SER A 62 -11.14 0.89 -5.64
N PHE A 63 -12.45 1.08 -5.81
CA PHE A 63 -13.29 1.74 -4.79
C PHE A 63 -13.26 0.97 -3.47
N ASN A 64 -13.46 -0.35 -3.52
CA ASN A 64 -13.43 -1.22 -2.35
C ASN A 64 -12.06 -1.20 -1.66
N MET A 65 -10.98 -1.27 -2.43
CA MET A 65 -9.61 -1.17 -1.87
C MET A 65 -9.38 0.18 -1.19
N GLY A 66 -9.92 1.27 -1.75
CA GLY A 66 -9.90 2.57 -1.11
C GLY A 66 -10.56 2.56 0.27
N VAL A 67 -11.76 1.97 0.38
CA VAL A 67 -12.45 1.80 1.67
C VAL A 67 -11.63 0.97 2.66
N TYR A 68 -11.06 -0.15 2.23
CA TYR A 68 -10.24 -1.01 3.10
C TYR A 68 -8.98 -0.30 3.60
N TYR A 69 -8.31 0.50 2.76
CA TYR A 69 -7.16 1.30 3.16
C TYR A 69 -7.52 2.38 4.18
N LEU A 70 -8.66 3.05 4.00
CA LEU A 70 -9.15 4.04 4.96
C LEU A 70 -9.54 3.40 6.29
N LEU A 71 -10.19 2.22 6.26
CA LEU A 71 -10.51 1.47 7.47
C LEU A 71 -9.24 1.04 8.20
N ALA A 72 -8.27 0.45 7.49
CA ALA A 72 -6.97 0.08 8.05
C ALA A 72 -6.21 1.29 8.61
N THR A 73 -6.41 2.47 8.02
CA THR A 73 -5.87 3.72 8.55
C THR A 73 -6.55 4.12 9.85
N ALA A 74 -7.88 4.11 9.89
CA ALA A 74 -8.67 4.45 11.07
C ALA A 74 -8.38 3.52 12.27
N THR A 75 -8.03 2.26 12.01
CA THR A 75 -7.70 1.26 13.05
C THR A 75 -6.20 1.13 13.34
N GLU A 76 -5.33 1.91 12.67
CA GLU A 76 -3.86 1.82 12.78
C GLU A 76 -3.33 0.38 12.59
N TRP A 77 -3.87 -0.35 11.61
CA TRP A 77 -3.52 -1.75 11.37
C TRP A 77 -2.14 -1.89 10.69
N ARG A 78 -1.06 -1.81 11.46
CA ARG A 78 0.32 -1.81 10.93
C ARG A 78 0.74 -3.06 10.18
N ALA A 79 0.21 -4.23 10.55
CA ALA A 79 0.49 -5.47 9.80
C ALA A 79 -0.05 -5.35 8.37
N PHE A 80 -1.22 -4.73 8.19
CA PHE A 80 -1.77 -4.43 6.89
C PHE A 80 -0.90 -3.43 6.11
N TYR A 81 -0.33 -2.41 6.75
CA TYR A 81 0.59 -1.46 6.09
C TYR A 81 1.85 -2.15 5.54
N ARG A 82 2.43 -3.06 6.32
CA ARG A 82 3.58 -3.87 5.89
C ARG A 82 3.21 -4.76 4.71
N PHE A 83 2.04 -5.38 4.77
CA PHE A 83 1.50 -6.19 3.69
C PHE A 83 1.28 -5.38 2.40
N THR A 84 0.83 -4.13 2.51
CA THR A 84 0.64 -3.25 1.35
C THR A 84 1.97 -2.98 0.65
N VAL A 85 3.08 -2.79 1.37
CA VAL A 85 4.40 -2.63 0.74
C VAL A 85 4.72 -3.80 -0.19
N VAL A 86 4.51 -5.04 0.27
CA VAL A 86 4.79 -6.24 -0.54
C VAL A 86 3.92 -6.27 -1.79
N PHE A 87 2.60 -6.10 -1.64
CA PHE A 87 1.69 -6.14 -2.78
C PHE A 87 1.96 -5.03 -3.80
N ARG A 88 2.35 -3.85 -3.34
CA ARG A 88 2.68 -2.73 -4.25
C ARG A 88 3.97 -2.96 -5.01
N LEU A 89 4.95 -3.65 -4.42
CA LEU A 89 6.12 -4.12 -5.16
C LEU A 89 5.76 -5.19 -6.19
N VAL A 90 4.79 -6.08 -5.87
CA VAL A 90 4.25 -7.03 -6.85
C VAL A 90 3.57 -6.27 -8.00
N THR A 91 2.72 -5.29 -7.71
CA THR A 91 2.05 -4.47 -8.74
C THR A 91 3.06 -3.71 -9.60
N PHE A 92 4.07 -3.08 -8.99
CA PHE A 92 5.18 -2.44 -9.72
C PHE A 92 5.86 -3.42 -10.67
N THR A 93 6.16 -4.62 -10.20
CA THR A 93 6.84 -5.66 -10.98
C THR A 93 5.98 -6.12 -12.16
N VAL A 94 4.71 -6.46 -11.91
CA VAL A 94 3.78 -6.92 -12.95
C VAL A 94 3.56 -5.83 -14.00
N PHE A 95 3.31 -4.58 -13.57
CA PHE A 95 3.09 -3.46 -14.50
C PHE A 95 4.34 -3.12 -15.31
N THR A 96 5.53 -3.25 -14.72
CA THR A 96 6.78 -3.12 -15.46
C THR A 96 6.91 -4.22 -16.52
N ILE A 97 6.66 -5.48 -16.16
CA ILE A 97 6.76 -6.62 -17.09
C ILE A 97 5.80 -6.46 -18.26
N VAL A 98 4.52 -6.14 -18.04
CA VAL A 98 3.54 -6.02 -19.13
C VAL A 98 3.84 -4.87 -20.08
N VAL A 99 4.47 -3.79 -19.60
CA VAL A 99 4.94 -2.70 -20.47
C VAL A 99 6.17 -3.14 -21.26
N LEU A 100 7.15 -3.78 -20.63
CA LEU A 100 8.36 -4.27 -21.31
C LEU A 100 8.06 -5.39 -22.33
N ALA A 101 6.99 -6.16 -22.10
CA ALA A 101 6.48 -7.18 -23.00
C ALA A 101 5.56 -6.62 -24.10
N GLU A 102 5.40 -5.30 -24.19
CA GLU A 102 4.54 -4.59 -25.16
C GLU A 102 3.05 -4.99 -25.11
N VAL A 103 2.61 -5.60 -24.01
CA VAL A 103 1.19 -5.95 -23.76
C VAL A 103 0.38 -4.72 -23.34
N ALA A 104 1.03 -3.77 -22.65
CA ALA A 104 0.40 -2.53 -22.16
C ALA A 104 1.08 -1.27 -22.73
N PRO A 105 0.35 -0.15 -22.86
CA PRO A 105 0.92 1.12 -23.33
C PRO A 105 2.08 1.60 -22.45
N GLY A 106 3.12 2.21 -23.04
CA GLY A 106 4.28 2.72 -22.29
C GLY A 106 3.94 3.69 -21.15
N ARG A 107 2.89 4.52 -21.31
CA ARG A 107 2.34 5.39 -20.27
C ARG A 107 1.88 4.65 -19.01
N PHE A 108 1.60 3.35 -19.11
CA PHE A 108 1.26 2.51 -17.98
C PHE A 108 2.45 2.26 -17.04
N PHE A 109 3.69 2.48 -17.51
CA PHE A 109 4.88 2.47 -16.67
C PHE A 109 4.85 3.57 -15.60
N THR A 110 4.18 4.69 -15.86
CA THR A 110 3.94 5.74 -14.86
C THR A 110 3.18 5.19 -13.65
N VAL A 111 2.22 4.29 -13.88
CA VAL A 111 1.47 3.62 -12.81
C VAL A 111 2.39 2.66 -12.04
N ALA A 112 3.25 1.93 -12.73
CA ALA A 112 4.25 1.09 -12.08
C ALA A 112 5.15 1.93 -11.15
N LEU A 113 5.75 3.00 -11.66
CA LEU A 113 6.59 3.92 -10.88
C LEU A 113 5.86 4.46 -9.64
N TRP A 114 4.59 4.83 -9.79
CA TRP A 114 3.75 5.28 -8.67
C TRP A 114 3.59 4.20 -7.58
N GLU A 115 3.41 2.95 -7.99
CA GLU A 115 3.36 1.80 -7.08
C GLU A 115 4.68 1.58 -6.34
N GLY A 116 5.80 1.60 -7.06
CA GLY A 116 7.13 1.47 -6.47
C GLY A 116 7.46 2.61 -5.49
N LEU A 117 7.27 3.86 -5.91
CA LEU A 117 7.54 5.04 -5.07
C LEU A 117 6.71 5.04 -3.80
N GLY A 118 5.43 4.70 -3.91
CA GLY A 118 4.57 4.65 -2.74
C GLY A 118 4.87 3.47 -1.80
N ALA A 119 5.34 2.33 -2.33
CA ALA A 119 5.83 1.21 -1.52
C ALA A 119 7.07 1.64 -0.72
N VAL A 120 8.02 2.33 -1.36
CA VAL A 120 9.21 2.90 -0.71
C VAL A 120 8.80 3.91 0.37
N ALA A 121 7.93 4.86 0.05
CA ALA A 121 7.45 5.86 1.00
C ALA A 121 6.81 5.22 2.24
N THR A 122 5.97 4.21 2.05
CA THR A 122 5.30 3.49 3.15
C THR A 122 6.30 2.68 3.98
N ALA A 123 7.27 2.01 3.34
CA ALA A 123 8.31 1.26 4.03
C ALA A 123 9.22 2.16 4.87
N VAL A 124 9.61 3.33 4.33
CA VAL A 124 10.40 4.34 5.06
C VAL A 124 9.61 4.89 6.24
N ALA A 125 8.34 5.25 6.03
CA ALA A 125 7.46 5.74 7.10
C ALA A 125 7.29 4.72 8.23
N LEU A 126 7.09 3.45 7.90
CA LEU A 126 7.01 2.35 8.88
C LEU A 126 8.30 2.22 9.69
N ARG A 127 9.46 2.24 9.04
CA ARG A 127 10.76 2.18 9.71
C ARG A 127 10.99 3.37 10.65
N TRP A 128 10.62 4.57 10.22
CA TRP A 128 10.74 5.76 11.06
C TRP A 128 9.81 5.69 12.28
N ASP A 129 8.56 5.25 12.08
CA ASP A 129 7.62 5.11 13.18
C ASP A 129 8.02 4.01 14.17
N ASP A 130 8.58 2.89 13.69
CA ASP A 130 9.11 1.83 14.55
C ASP A 130 10.34 2.32 15.35
N ALA A 131 11.27 3.05 14.71
CA ALA A 131 12.44 3.63 15.37
C ALA A 131 12.06 4.64 16.46
N ARG A 132 11.07 5.51 16.19
CA ARG A 132 10.57 6.46 17.19
C ARG A 132 9.96 5.76 18.41
N ARG A 133 9.19 4.69 18.20
CA ARG A 133 8.59 3.92 19.31
C ARG A 133 9.63 3.27 20.21
N VAL A 134 10.70 2.74 19.64
CA VAL A 134 11.81 2.17 20.42
C VAL A 134 12.51 3.26 21.24
N ALA A 135 12.70 4.46 20.67
CA ALA A 135 13.33 5.57 21.37
C ALA A 135 12.49 6.08 22.56
N THR A 136 11.17 6.12 22.43
CA THR A 136 10.25 6.57 23.51
C THR A 136 9.87 5.48 24.51
N ALA A 137 10.35 4.24 24.34
CA ALA A 137 10.07 3.17 25.29
C ALA A 137 10.77 3.46 26.63
N PRO A 138 10.03 3.42 27.77
CA PRO A 138 10.56 3.76 29.08
C PRO A 138 11.78 2.90 29.45
N ALA A 139 12.77 3.50 30.11
CA ALA A 139 14.06 2.89 30.42
C ALA A 139 13.98 1.63 31.31
N ASP A 140 12.86 1.46 32.02
CA ASP A 140 12.61 0.36 32.97
C ASP A 140 12.70 -1.01 32.28
N THR A 141 12.14 -1.14 31.07
CA THR A 141 12.17 -2.41 30.31
C THR A 141 13.56 -2.72 29.73
N ARG A 142 14.42 -1.70 29.55
CA ARG A 142 15.82 -1.89 29.09
C ARG A 142 16.73 -2.39 30.21
N GLY A 143 16.45 -2.01 31.46
CA GLY A 143 17.16 -2.50 32.64
C GLY A 143 16.81 -3.95 32.98
N GLU A 144 15.53 -4.32 32.90
CA GLU A 144 15.05 -5.66 33.29
C GLU A 144 15.58 -6.80 32.39
N VAL A 145 15.73 -6.55 31.08
CA VAL A 145 16.35 -7.52 30.14
C VAL A 145 17.86 -7.65 30.37
N ALA A 146 18.54 -6.56 30.74
CA ALA A 146 19.98 -6.59 31.05
C ALA A 146 20.26 -7.32 32.38
N VAL A 147 19.42 -7.13 33.39
CA VAL A 147 19.55 -7.79 34.71
C VAL A 147 19.26 -9.29 34.62
N THR A 148 18.29 -9.71 33.81
CA THR A 148 17.97 -11.14 33.61
C THR A 148 19.04 -11.87 32.81
N ALA A 149 19.66 -11.22 31.82
CA ALA A 149 20.78 -11.80 31.07
C ALA A 149 22.05 -11.96 31.93
N ASP A 150 22.35 -11.00 32.81
CA ASP A 150 23.52 -11.07 33.69
C ASP A 150 23.30 -12.06 34.86
N GLY A 151 22.07 -12.18 35.38
CA GLY A 151 21.71 -13.14 36.42
C GLY A 151 21.75 -14.60 35.97
N ALA A 152 21.35 -14.90 34.74
CA ALA A 152 21.38 -16.27 34.18
C ALA A 152 22.81 -16.77 33.88
N SER A 153 23.75 -15.86 33.60
CA SER A 153 25.15 -16.21 33.37
C SER A 153 25.89 -16.60 34.66
N ARG A 154 25.51 -16.02 35.80
CA ARG A 154 26.16 -16.29 37.11
C ARG A 154 25.71 -17.59 37.76
N SER A 155 24.52 -18.10 37.46
CA SER A 155 24.02 -19.37 38.02
C SER A 155 24.57 -20.62 37.34
N ALA A 156 25.18 -20.51 36.16
CA ALA A 156 25.69 -21.65 35.39
C ALA A 156 27.14 -22.06 35.74
N GLY A 157 27.84 -21.30 36.61
CA GLY A 157 29.25 -21.52 36.95
C GLY A 157 29.54 -22.10 38.33
N ALA A 158 28.51 -22.43 39.13
CA ALA A 158 28.69 -22.76 40.55
C ALA A 158 28.70 -24.27 40.90
N ASP A 159 28.51 -25.17 39.94
CA ASP A 159 28.59 -26.62 40.16
C ASP A 159 29.68 -27.27 39.30
N ARG A 160 30.94 -27.22 39.76
CA ARG A 160 32.01 -28.17 39.40
C ARG A 160 32.98 -28.37 40.55
#